data_AF-A0AAD6X8S0-F1
#
_entry.id   AF-A0AAD6X8S0-F1
#
_cell.length_a   1.000
_cell.length_b   1.000
_cell.length_c   1.000
_cell.angle_alpha   90.00
_cell.angle_beta   90.00
_cell.angle_gamma   90.00
#
_symmetry.space_group_name_H-M   'P 1'
#
loop_
_entity.id
_entity.type
_entity.pdbx_description
1 polymer ?
#
loop_
_entity_poly.entity_id
_entity_poly.type
_entity_poly.pdbx_seq_one_letter_code
_entity_poly.pdbx_strand_id
1 'polypeptide(L)'
;MKGASSGVPLGAARALSVFSALYRAGPPEDFHDRTESDRFAPGTKPHLIQNARLWTGRKNGTEIFSGDILIDKGLIKGVGHFGSAKLQKTYGSELVVIDAWITPGIGASGRNSLKGTIQPWLRSLDAVHTNDASYALSIAGGVTTALILPGSANAIGGQAFVIKLRRTVERSSTSMVLEPPYTVNSSFPDLIRPPRWRHMKHACGETPNTIYAFRDAYNTASQIKKQQDEYCSKALANEWEGLGEFPDNRQWEALVDVLRGRVKVEAHSADIIATLILLKKEVEHAKRQTIQLTITGAAEAHLLARELGEAGVGVILNPARSFPYRWEDRRGLPGPPLTADTPISTFLAHNVTVGVGVLENWDARNVRFEIAWASYAAGGNMTQAEVLALGSTNVAKLLGAKSAHKFTPDLAATRGGDLLSFNSKVVGVISAEKGLKTCSVSPPDDLCMKMRSAKPRQTVCSANGISSSSEASRIVHPRSSWQSR
;
A
#
# COMPACT_ATOMS: atom_id res chain seq x y z
N MET A 1 10.54 36.64 49.39
CA MET A 1 10.15 36.22 48.02
C MET A 1 10.26 34.71 47.96
N LYS A 2 9.21 33.97 47.55
CA LYS A 2 9.34 32.54 47.22
C LYS A 2 9.62 32.44 45.73
N GLY A 3 10.77 31.89 45.35
CA GLY A 3 11.11 31.63 43.95
C GLY A 3 10.29 30.44 43.44
N ALA A 4 9.14 30.71 42.81
CA ALA A 4 8.38 29.69 42.11
C ALA A 4 9.10 29.35 40.80
N SER A 5 9.98 28.36 40.84
CA SER A 5 10.42 27.68 39.61
C SER A 5 9.20 26.97 39.02
N SER A 6 8.58 27.57 38.01
CA SER A 6 7.44 27.02 37.27
C SER A 6 7.89 25.77 36.50
N GLY A 7 7.92 24.65 37.20
CA GLY A 7 8.45 23.38 36.72
C GLY A 7 7.60 22.84 35.58
N VAL A 8 8.11 22.99 34.35
CA VAL A 8 7.57 22.37 33.13
C VAL A 8 7.32 20.87 33.42
N PRO A 9 6.06 20.39 33.38
CA PRO A 9 5.71 19.05 33.86
C PRO A 9 6.49 17.91 33.19
N LEU A 10 6.72 16.83 33.93
CA LEU A 10 7.25 15.58 33.37
C LEU A 10 6.29 15.04 32.29
N GLY A 11 6.68 15.16 31.02
CA GLY A 11 5.84 14.84 29.86
C GLY A 11 5.39 16.05 29.03
N ALA A 12 5.60 17.29 29.50
CA ALA A 12 5.31 18.50 28.74
C ALA A 12 6.03 18.53 27.37
N ALA A 13 7.31 18.13 27.32
CA ALA A 13 8.06 18.00 26.07
C ALA A 13 7.45 16.94 25.11
N ARG A 14 6.81 15.88 25.65
CA ARG A 14 6.09 14.87 24.86
C ARG A 14 4.77 15.43 24.33
N ALA A 15 4.01 16.21 25.12
CA ALA A 15 2.81 16.89 24.64
C ALA A 15 3.16 17.91 23.54
N LEU A 16 4.22 18.70 23.73
CA LEU A 16 4.74 19.63 22.74
C LEU A 16 5.29 18.93 21.49
N SER A 17 5.83 17.70 21.58
CA SER A 17 6.22 16.91 20.38
C SER A 17 5.02 16.40 19.56
N VAL A 18 3.86 16.18 20.19
CA VAL A 18 2.62 15.87 19.46
C VAL A 18 2.10 17.12 18.73
N PHE A 19 2.39 18.31 19.28
CA PHE A 19 2.06 19.60 18.69
C PHE A 19 3.02 20.05 17.57
N SER A 20 4.34 19.97 17.74
CA SER A 20 5.31 20.40 16.70
C SER A 20 5.14 19.60 15.41
N ALA A 21 4.75 18.33 15.52
CA ALA A 21 4.37 17.45 14.41
C ALA A 21 3.05 17.83 13.69
N LEU A 22 2.45 19.01 13.92
CA LEU A 22 1.21 19.44 13.24
C LEU A 22 1.36 19.65 11.72
N TYR A 23 2.56 19.93 11.23
CA TYR A 23 2.77 20.32 9.83
C TYR A 23 3.15 19.14 8.91
N ARG A 24 2.12 18.59 8.25
CA ARG A 24 2.17 17.69 7.06
C ARG A 24 2.96 16.38 7.23
N ALA A 25 2.25 15.26 7.19
CA ALA A 25 2.86 13.93 7.21
C ALA A 25 3.74 13.67 5.96
N GLY A 26 4.81 12.87 6.14
CA GLY A 26 5.70 12.41 5.09
C GLY A 26 7.15 12.24 5.55
N PRO A 27 8.10 12.07 4.61
CA PRO A 27 9.51 11.95 4.94
C PRO A 27 10.07 13.29 5.46
N PRO A 28 11.03 13.24 6.41
CA PRO A 28 11.91 14.36 6.77
C PRO A 28 12.60 15.01 5.57
N GLU A 29 13.07 16.26 5.74
CA GLU A 29 13.71 17.01 4.65
C GLU A 29 15.10 16.45 4.27
N ASP A 30 15.87 16.00 5.27
CA ASP A 30 17.17 15.31 5.12
C ASP A 30 17.08 13.93 4.44
N PHE A 31 15.87 13.37 4.28
CA PHE A 31 15.66 12.00 3.82
C PHE A 31 16.33 11.68 2.48
N HIS A 32 16.42 12.65 1.57
CA HIS A 32 16.98 12.48 0.23
C HIS A 32 18.49 12.74 0.12
N ASP A 33 19.14 13.17 1.21
CA ASP A 33 20.59 13.43 1.27
C ASP A 33 21.37 12.32 1.99
N ARG A 34 20.67 11.27 2.43
CA ARG A 34 21.25 10.06 3.03
C ARG A 34 22.31 9.42 2.10
N THR A 35 23.46 9.09 2.67
CA THR A 35 24.55 8.39 1.98
C THR A 35 24.39 6.86 1.97
N GLU A 36 23.48 6.34 2.80
CA GLU A 36 23.18 4.93 3.03
C GLU A 36 21.68 4.76 3.27
N SER A 37 21.11 3.59 2.97
CA SER A 37 19.73 3.29 3.36
C SER A 37 19.65 2.96 4.83
N ASP A 38 18.59 3.46 5.47
CA ASP A 38 18.03 3.03 6.76
C ASP A 38 17.73 1.52 6.91
N ARG A 39 17.96 0.73 5.85
CA ARG A 39 17.75 -0.72 5.77
C ARG A 39 18.95 -1.44 5.15
N PHE A 40 20.11 -0.80 5.00
CA PHE A 40 21.29 -1.45 4.44
C PHE A 40 21.79 -2.57 5.37
N ALA A 41 21.94 -3.79 4.85
CA ALA A 41 22.60 -4.86 5.59
C ALA A 41 24.12 -4.80 5.36
N PRO A 42 24.94 -4.71 6.44
CA PRO A 42 26.40 -4.77 6.31
C PRO A 42 26.87 -6.03 5.57
N GLY A 43 27.85 -5.86 4.68
CA GLY A 43 28.34 -6.93 3.80
C GLY A 43 27.57 -7.09 2.47
N THR A 44 26.46 -6.36 2.25
CA THR A 44 25.83 -6.27 0.93
C THR A 44 26.74 -5.51 -0.05
N LYS A 45 27.14 -6.19 -1.12
CA LYS A 45 28.11 -5.69 -2.13
C LYS A 45 27.52 -4.63 -3.08
N PRO A 46 28.38 -3.79 -3.70
CA PRO A 46 27.96 -2.88 -4.75
C PRO A 46 27.59 -3.65 -6.03
N HIS A 47 26.52 -3.21 -6.70
CA HIS A 47 26.02 -3.79 -7.94
C HIS A 47 26.07 -2.76 -9.07
N LEU A 48 26.58 -3.17 -10.23
CA LEU A 48 26.45 -2.45 -11.49
C LEU A 48 25.53 -3.27 -12.40
N ILE A 49 24.43 -2.67 -12.84
CA ILE A 49 23.63 -3.23 -13.93
C ILE A 49 24.03 -2.47 -15.20
N GLN A 50 24.35 -3.17 -16.29
CA GLN A 50 24.84 -2.58 -17.54
C GLN A 50 23.90 -2.82 -18.72
N ASN A 51 23.97 -1.93 -19.71
CA ASN A 51 23.23 -1.98 -20.99
C ASN A 51 21.70 -2.10 -20.86
N ALA A 52 21.18 -1.81 -19.68
CA ALA A 52 19.78 -1.95 -19.31
C ALA A 52 18.90 -0.90 -20.01
N ARG A 53 17.66 -1.28 -20.33
CA ARG A 53 16.58 -0.31 -20.58
C ARG A 53 15.79 -0.11 -19.29
N LEU A 54 15.68 1.14 -18.89
CA LEU A 54 15.47 1.55 -17.50
C LEU A 54 14.29 2.51 -17.42
N TRP A 55 13.16 2.06 -16.89
CA TRP A 55 12.07 2.96 -16.53
C TRP A 55 12.40 3.60 -15.18
N THR A 56 12.71 4.91 -15.19
CA THR A 56 13.29 5.58 -14.00
C THR A 56 12.23 6.11 -13.03
N GLY A 57 10.96 6.13 -13.44
CA GLY A 57 9.87 6.78 -12.71
C GLY A 57 9.91 8.31 -12.72
N ARG A 58 10.97 8.93 -13.28
CA ARG A 58 11.10 10.39 -13.37
C ARG A 58 10.14 10.97 -14.42
N LYS A 59 9.96 12.29 -14.40
CA LYS A 59 9.01 13.03 -15.27
C LYS A 59 7.59 12.44 -15.18
N ASN A 60 7.03 12.37 -13.97
CA ASN A 60 5.72 11.74 -13.67
C ASN A 60 5.59 10.28 -14.16
N GLY A 61 6.68 9.53 -14.20
CA GLY A 61 6.70 8.15 -14.71
C GLY A 61 6.83 8.03 -16.23
N THR A 62 7.10 9.10 -16.97
CA THR A 62 7.25 9.03 -18.45
C THR A 62 8.66 8.65 -18.91
N GLU A 63 9.68 8.73 -18.05
CA GLU A 63 11.07 8.59 -18.49
C GLU A 63 11.56 7.14 -18.57
N ILE A 64 11.96 6.74 -19.79
CA ILE A 64 12.77 5.55 -20.08
C ILE A 64 14.18 6.02 -20.50
N PHE A 65 15.21 5.42 -19.92
CA PHE A 65 16.62 5.63 -20.24
C PHE A 65 17.27 4.30 -20.68
N SER A 66 18.39 4.36 -21.42
CA SER A 66 19.16 3.17 -21.81
C SER A 66 20.60 3.34 -21.35
N GLY A 67 21.12 2.41 -20.55
CA GLY A 67 22.46 2.49 -19.97
C GLY A 67 22.56 1.71 -18.66
N ASP A 68 23.37 2.22 -17.75
CA ASP A 68 23.83 1.49 -16.58
C ASP A 68 23.27 2.10 -15.27
N ILE A 69 23.12 1.27 -14.23
CA ILE A 69 22.78 1.69 -12.86
C ILE A 69 23.83 1.18 -11.89
N LEU A 70 24.43 2.10 -11.13
CA LEU A 70 25.28 1.77 -9.97
C LEU A 70 24.45 1.85 -8.69
N ILE A 71 24.51 0.78 -7.88
CA ILE A 71 23.79 0.63 -6.61
C ILE A 71 24.79 0.22 -5.53
N ASP A 72 24.82 0.97 -4.43
CA ASP A 72 25.72 0.76 -3.30
C ASP A 72 25.04 1.28 -2.02
N LYS A 73 25.37 0.71 -0.85
CA LYS A 73 24.79 1.10 0.45
C LYS A 73 23.25 1.15 0.46
N GLY A 74 22.61 0.29 -0.34
CA GLY A 74 21.16 0.22 -0.49
C GLY A 74 20.52 1.32 -1.36
N LEU A 75 21.31 2.16 -2.03
CA LEU A 75 20.85 3.32 -2.80
C LEU A 75 21.36 3.26 -4.24
N ILE A 76 20.55 3.76 -5.18
CA ILE A 76 21.05 4.07 -6.54
C ILE A 76 22.01 5.26 -6.41
N LYS A 77 23.31 5.03 -6.66
CA LYS A 77 24.34 6.09 -6.66
C LYS A 77 24.37 6.85 -7.97
N GLY A 78 23.94 6.22 -9.07
CA GLY A 78 23.88 6.86 -10.37
C GLY A 78 23.16 6.03 -11.42
N VAL A 79 22.64 6.73 -12.43
CA VAL A 79 22.08 6.19 -13.67
C VAL A 79 22.74 6.94 -14.82
N GLY A 80 23.36 6.25 -15.77
CA GLY A 80 24.18 6.85 -16.83
C GLY A 80 24.98 5.77 -17.57
N HIS A 81 25.97 6.13 -18.37
CA HIS A 81 26.92 5.16 -18.93
C HIS A 81 28.18 5.11 -18.06
N PHE A 82 28.42 3.98 -17.42
CA PHE A 82 29.53 3.76 -16.51
C PHE A 82 30.44 2.66 -17.07
N GLY A 83 31.56 3.07 -17.68
CA GLY A 83 32.58 2.11 -18.12
C GLY A 83 33.03 1.22 -16.97
N SER A 84 32.76 -0.09 -17.09
CA SER A 84 32.97 -1.08 -16.02
C SER A 84 34.40 -1.05 -15.48
N ALA A 85 35.40 -0.96 -16.36
CA ALA A 85 36.81 -0.83 -16.00
C ALA A 85 37.14 0.43 -15.15
N LYS A 86 36.32 1.48 -15.18
CA LYS A 86 36.46 2.66 -14.30
C LYS A 86 35.87 2.41 -12.92
N LEU A 87 34.69 1.78 -12.84
CA LEU A 87 34.08 1.39 -11.56
C LEU A 87 34.82 0.25 -10.86
N GLN A 88 35.41 -0.68 -11.62
CA GLN A 88 36.23 -1.77 -11.09
C GLN A 88 37.55 -1.29 -10.48
N LYS A 89 38.03 -0.09 -10.84
CA LYS A 89 39.13 0.60 -10.12
C LYS A 89 38.67 1.25 -8.80
N THR A 90 37.38 1.51 -8.63
CA THR A 90 36.80 2.11 -7.40
C THR A 90 36.29 1.06 -6.41
N TYR A 91 35.67 -0.01 -6.92
CA TYR A 91 34.99 -1.05 -6.13
C TYR A 91 35.66 -2.44 -6.23
N GLY A 92 36.78 -2.55 -6.95
CA GLY A 92 37.58 -3.77 -7.03
C GLY A 92 36.80 -5.02 -7.47
N SER A 93 37.13 -6.15 -6.85
CA SER A 93 36.46 -7.45 -7.03
C SER A 93 35.13 -7.59 -6.26
N GLU A 94 34.61 -6.50 -5.69
CA GLU A 94 33.31 -6.52 -5.00
C GLU A 94 32.14 -6.14 -5.91
N LEU A 95 32.42 -5.50 -7.05
CA LEU A 95 31.43 -5.06 -8.01
C LEU A 95 30.81 -6.25 -8.78
N VAL A 96 29.50 -6.46 -8.62
CA VAL A 96 28.75 -7.49 -9.37
C VAL A 96 28.09 -6.87 -10.60
N VAL A 97 28.37 -7.42 -11.79
CA VAL A 97 27.91 -6.91 -13.11
C VAL A 97 26.76 -7.77 -13.67
N ILE A 98 25.65 -7.15 -14.09
CA ILE A 98 24.41 -7.84 -14.50
C ILE A 98 23.70 -7.10 -15.65
N ASP A 99 22.92 -7.80 -16.49
CA ASP A 99 22.12 -7.24 -17.61
C ASP A 99 20.63 -7.62 -17.49
N ALA A 100 19.72 -6.62 -17.53
CA ALA A 100 18.26 -6.74 -17.51
C ALA A 100 17.52 -5.42 -17.80
N TRP A 101 16.24 -5.47 -18.20
CA TRP A 101 15.31 -4.33 -18.22
C TRP A 101 14.80 -4.00 -16.79
N ILE A 102 14.47 -2.76 -16.42
CA ILE A 102 14.08 -2.42 -15.03
C ILE A 102 12.80 -1.56 -14.85
N THR A 103 11.98 -1.94 -13.85
CA THR A 103 10.71 -1.27 -13.39
C THR A 103 10.41 -1.47 -11.89
N PRO A 104 9.91 -0.48 -11.12
CA PRO A 104 9.37 -0.70 -9.75
C PRO A 104 8.00 -1.38 -9.73
N GLY A 105 7.59 -1.93 -8.58
CA GLY A 105 6.25 -2.53 -8.41
C GLY A 105 5.71 -2.56 -6.97
N ILE A 106 4.40 -2.33 -6.81
CA ILE A 106 3.67 -2.25 -5.53
C ILE A 106 2.36 -3.10 -5.59
N GLY A 107 1.86 -3.61 -4.46
CA GLY A 107 0.57 -4.33 -4.33
C GLY A 107 -0.19 -4.07 -3.01
N ALA A 108 -1.27 -4.82 -2.74
CA ALA A 108 -2.05 -4.72 -1.49
C ALA A 108 -2.83 -6.03 -1.16
N SER A 109 -3.18 -6.28 0.11
CA SER A 109 -3.98 -7.46 0.55
C SER A 109 -4.28 -7.49 2.06
N GLY A 110 -5.27 -8.28 2.53
CA GLY A 110 -5.32 -8.75 3.93
C GLY A 110 -6.70 -9.22 4.46
N ARG A 111 -6.77 -9.53 5.77
CA ARG A 111 -7.87 -10.30 6.40
C ARG A 111 -8.79 -9.48 7.33
N ASN A 112 -9.97 -10.04 7.65
CA ASN A 112 -11.00 -9.44 8.50
C ASN A 112 -10.92 -9.85 9.98
N SER A 113 -11.45 -9.00 10.87
CA SER A 113 -11.76 -9.33 12.27
C SER A 113 -13.27 -9.22 12.51
N LEU A 114 -13.96 -10.34 12.68
CA LEU A 114 -15.43 -10.39 12.76
C LEU A 114 -15.99 -10.12 14.17
N LYS A 115 -15.32 -9.29 14.98
CA LYS A 115 -15.64 -9.06 16.40
C LYS A 115 -16.18 -7.68 16.75
N GLY A 116 -16.46 -6.83 15.75
CA GLY A 116 -17.14 -5.56 15.95
C GLY A 116 -17.10 -4.66 14.70
N THR A 117 -18.09 -3.78 14.55
CA THR A 117 -18.23 -2.93 13.35
C THR A 117 -17.17 -1.83 13.25
N ILE A 118 -16.63 -1.38 14.39
CA ILE A 118 -15.66 -0.29 14.53
C ILE A 118 -14.45 -0.82 15.30
N GLN A 119 -13.28 -0.93 14.65
CA GLN A 119 -12.05 -1.47 15.23
C GLN A 119 -10.75 -0.69 14.84
N PRO A 120 -10.72 0.67 14.89
CA PRO A 120 -9.56 1.48 14.47
C PRO A 120 -8.23 1.18 15.17
N TRP A 121 -8.27 0.59 16.36
CA TRP A 121 -7.09 0.21 17.15
C TRP A 121 -6.38 -1.05 16.65
N LEU A 122 -7.06 -1.91 15.88
CA LEU A 122 -6.42 -3.08 15.29
C LEU A 122 -5.40 -2.66 14.24
N ARG A 123 -4.35 -3.47 14.08
CA ARG A 123 -3.25 -3.23 13.13
C ARG A 123 -3.06 -4.48 12.29
N SER A 124 -3.10 -4.35 10.96
CA SER A 124 -2.80 -5.49 10.07
C SER A 124 -1.41 -6.09 10.33
N LEU A 125 -0.46 -5.25 10.77
CA LEU A 125 0.91 -5.62 11.14
C LEU A 125 1.00 -6.72 12.22
N ASP A 126 0.03 -6.79 13.12
CA ASP A 126 -0.01 -7.79 14.21
C ASP A 126 -0.44 -9.19 13.70
N ALA A 127 -0.95 -9.28 12.48
CA ALA A 127 -1.35 -10.51 11.80
C ALA A 127 -0.49 -10.84 10.55
N VAL A 128 0.62 -10.12 10.34
CA VAL A 128 1.54 -10.33 9.20
C VAL A 128 2.51 -11.48 9.47
N HIS A 129 2.39 -12.55 8.69
CA HIS A 129 3.33 -13.69 8.74
C HIS A 129 4.55 -13.43 7.85
N THR A 130 5.71 -13.14 8.45
CA THR A 130 6.97 -12.77 7.75
C THR A 130 7.55 -13.84 6.82
N ASN A 131 7.00 -15.06 6.84
CA ASN A 131 7.39 -16.19 6.00
C ASN A 131 6.29 -16.65 5.02
N ASP A 132 5.26 -15.83 4.77
CA ASP A 132 4.20 -16.13 3.80
C ASP A 132 4.79 -16.43 2.39
N ALA A 133 4.37 -17.55 1.80
CA ALA A 133 4.82 -17.99 0.49
C ALA A 133 4.38 -17.05 -0.66
N SER A 134 3.29 -16.31 -0.48
CA SER A 134 2.81 -15.30 -1.43
C SER A 134 3.87 -14.24 -1.72
N TYR A 135 4.70 -13.84 -0.73
CA TYR A 135 5.74 -12.84 -0.93
C TYR A 135 6.73 -13.25 -2.03
N ALA A 136 7.14 -14.52 -2.07
CA ALA A 136 8.04 -15.03 -3.11
C ALA A 136 7.38 -14.96 -4.51
N LEU A 137 6.07 -15.21 -4.59
CA LEU A 137 5.29 -15.12 -5.82
C LEU A 137 5.11 -13.66 -6.27
N SER A 138 4.82 -12.73 -5.34
CA SER A 138 4.71 -11.29 -5.62
C SER A 138 6.03 -10.73 -6.17
N ILE A 139 7.18 -11.09 -5.57
CA ILE A 139 8.52 -10.70 -6.04
C ILE A 139 8.78 -11.25 -7.45
N ALA A 140 8.35 -12.48 -7.76
CA ALA A 140 8.46 -13.06 -9.10
C ALA A 140 7.54 -12.38 -10.15
N GLY A 141 6.51 -11.65 -9.71
CA GLY A 141 5.74 -10.71 -10.53
C GLY A 141 6.34 -9.29 -10.63
N GLY A 142 7.43 -9.02 -9.92
CA GLY A 142 8.09 -7.70 -9.85
C GLY A 142 7.64 -6.81 -8.69
N VAL A 143 6.77 -7.29 -7.80
CA VAL A 143 6.28 -6.50 -6.66
C VAL A 143 7.27 -6.49 -5.51
N THR A 144 7.63 -5.28 -5.09
CA THR A 144 8.70 -4.99 -4.11
C THR A 144 8.14 -4.61 -2.73
N THR A 145 6.94 -4.04 -2.73
CA THR A 145 6.33 -3.27 -1.64
C THR A 145 4.83 -3.55 -1.64
N ALA A 146 4.17 -3.57 -0.49
CA ALA A 146 2.71 -3.72 -0.44
C ALA A 146 2.09 -2.95 0.72
N LEU A 147 0.87 -2.42 0.51
CA LEU A 147 0.01 -1.97 1.60
C LEU A 147 -0.76 -3.18 2.15
N ILE A 148 -0.41 -3.66 3.35
CA ILE A 148 -1.19 -4.71 4.02
C ILE A 148 -2.25 -4.05 4.89
N LEU A 149 -3.51 -4.44 4.69
CA LEU A 149 -4.67 -3.80 5.29
C LEU A 149 -5.65 -4.83 5.88
N PRO A 150 -6.52 -4.43 6.82
CA PRO A 150 -7.71 -5.20 7.15
C PRO A 150 -8.64 -5.35 5.93
N GLY A 151 -9.48 -6.38 5.93
CA GLY A 151 -10.54 -6.56 4.93
C GLY A 151 -11.75 -5.63 5.15
N SER A 152 -12.81 -5.79 4.34
CA SER A 152 -13.99 -4.93 4.31
C SER A 152 -15.19 -5.36 5.18
N ALA A 153 -15.05 -6.32 6.10
CA ALA A 153 -16.18 -6.76 6.94
C ALA A 153 -16.56 -5.78 8.08
N ASN A 154 -15.87 -4.64 8.18
CA ASN A 154 -15.98 -3.67 9.27
C ASN A 154 -16.06 -2.25 8.68
N ALA A 155 -16.94 -1.40 9.22
CA ALA A 155 -16.98 0.03 8.85
C ALA A 155 -15.62 0.71 9.01
N ILE A 156 -14.91 0.35 10.08
CA ILE A 156 -13.54 0.76 10.35
C ILE A 156 -12.77 -0.51 10.74
N GLY A 157 -12.06 -1.11 9.80
CA GLY A 157 -11.37 -2.41 9.99
C GLY A 157 -10.04 -2.32 10.73
N GLY A 158 -9.48 -1.11 10.87
CA GLY A 158 -8.22 -0.87 11.56
C GLY A 158 -7.12 -0.31 10.66
N GLN A 159 -5.93 -0.17 11.24
CA GLN A 159 -4.74 0.42 10.63
C GLN A 159 -4.07 -0.53 9.64
N ALA A 160 -3.63 0.04 8.52
CA ALA A 160 -2.91 -0.60 7.44
C ALA A 160 -1.47 -0.09 7.35
N PHE A 161 -0.55 -0.92 6.84
CA PHE A 161 0.90 -0.70 6.90
C PHE A 161 1.54 -1.01 5.56
N VAL A 162 2.36 -0.07 5.07
CA VAL A 162 3.18 -0.31 3.87
C VAL A 162 4.45 -1.06 4.27
N ILE A 163 4.63 -2.26 3.72
CA ILE A 163 5.78 -3.14 3.98
C ILE A 163 6.58 -3.41 2.70
N LYS A 164 7.85 -3.77 2.85
CA LYS A 164 8.67 -4.37 1.79
C LYS A 164 8.48 -5.88 1.79
N LEU A 165 8.24 -6.46 0.62
CA LEU A 165 8.06 -7.90 0.44
C LEU A 165 9.43 -8.61 0.43
N ARG A 166 10.05 -8.72 1.60
CA ARG A 166 11.41 -9.24 1.77
C ARG A 166 11.60 -9.86 3.15
N ARG A 167 12.42 -10.91 3.25
CA ARG A 167 12.91 -11.40 4.54
C ARG A 167 13.94 -10.43 5.11
N THR A 168 13.77 -10.05 6.36
CA THR A 168 14.67 -9.20 7.16
C THR A 168 15.65 -10.08 7.96
N VAL A 169 16.60 -9.48 8.70
CA VAL A 169 17.51 -10.25 9.59
C VAL A 169 16.82 -10.54 10.94
N GLU A 170 16.02 -9.58 11.39
CA GLU A 170 15.23 -9.53 12.62
C GLU A 170 13.99 -10.44 12.57
N ARG A 171 13.57 -10.83 11.35
CA ARG A 171 12.43 -11.72 11.04
C ARG A 171 11.05 -11.27 11.57
N SER A 172 10.95 -10.04 12.09
CA SER A 172 9.72 -9.45 12.65
C SER A 172 8.89 -8.70 11.59
N SER A 173 7.57 -8.61 11.76
CA SER A 173 6.71 -7.86 10.82
C SER A 173 7.07 -6.37 10.81
N THR A 174 7.39 -5.79 11.97
CA THR A 174 7.87 -4.39 12.11
C THR A 174 9.10 -4.09 11.25
N SER A 175 10.09 -5.00 11.18
CA SER A 175 11.30 -4.81 10.37
C SER A 175 11.04 -4.75 8.86
N MET A 176 9.86 -5.20 8.40
CA MET A 176 9.45 -5.09 7.00
C MET A 176 8.80 -3.73 6.67
N VAL A 177 8.39 -2.92 7.65
CA VAL A 177 7.61 -1.69 7.44
C VAL A 177 8.45 -0.58 6.77
N LEU A 178 7.85 0.17 5.85
CA LEU A 178 8.49 1.25 5.08
C LEU A 178 8.57 2.57 5.86
N GLU A 179 7.52 2.92 6.59
CA GLU A 179 7.53 4.00 7.59
C GLU A 179 6.89 3.49 8.89
N PRO A 180 7.65 2.81 9.78
CA PRO A 180 7.10 2.39 11.07
C PRO A 180 6.68 3.62 11.88
N PRO A 181 5.44 3.68 12.40
CA PRO A 181 5.05 4.73 13.33
C PRO A 181 5.94 4.66 14.58
N TYR A 182 6.30 5.83 15.12
CA TYR A 182 7.16 5.95 16.31
C TYR A 182 6.68 5.05 17.47
N THR A 183 5.35 4.95 17.65
CA THR A 183 4.66 4.11 18.65
C THR A 183 4.85 2.59 18.49
N VAL A 184 5.38 2.10 17.36
CA VAL A 184 5.55 0.65 17.09
C VAL A 184 6.96 0.16 17.41
N ASN A 185 7.98 1.03 17.35
CA ASN A 185 9.39 0.65 17.49
C ASN A 185 10.05 1.21 18.77
N SER A 186 9.27 1.41 19.84
CA SER A 186 9.71 2.00 21.13
C SER A 186 10.47 3.34 21.01
N SER A 187 10.32 4.02 19.87
CA SER A 187 11.10 5.20 19.53
C SER A 187 10.24 6.44 19.80
N PHE A 188 10.75 7.41 20.55
CA PHE A 188 10.00 8.64 20.79
C PHE A 188 9.84 9.43 19.47
N PRO A 189 8.70 10.10 19.24
CA PRO A 189 8.57 11.01 18.10
C PRO A 189 9.58 12.15 18.24
N ASP A 190 10.48 12.25 17.26
CA ASP A 190 11.46 13.33 17.17
C ASP A 190 10.71 14.67 17.00
N LEU A 191 10.94 15.58 17.96
CA LEU A 191 10.34 16.91 18.07
C LEU A 191 10.41 17.74 16.77
N ILE A 192 11.40 17.47 15.91
CA ILE A 192 11.75 18.28 14.74
C ILE A 192 11.33 17.58 13.43
N ARG A 193 11.00 16.28 13.45
CA ARG A 193 10.66 15.51 12.24
C ARG A 193 9.14 15.46 11.99
N PRO A 194 8.71 15.50 10.71
CA PRO A 194 7.30 15.32 10.37
C PRO A 194 6.75 13.95 10.82
N PRO A 195 5.45 13.85 11.10
CA PRO A 195 4.82 12.56 11.39
C PRO A 195 4.82 11.69 10.13
N ARG A 196 4.86 10.37 10.32
CA ARG A 196 4.77 9.41 9.21
C ARG A 196 3.33 9.25 8.73
N TRP A 197 3.15 8.79 7.49
CA TRP A 197 1.81 8.49 6.99
C TRP A 197 1.22 7.26 7.71
N ARG A 198 -0.01 7.39 8.20
CA ARG A 198 -0.84 6.24 8.57
C ARG A 198 -1.76 5.86 7.40
N HIS A 199 -2.22 4.61 7.41
CA HIS A 199 -3.27 4.14 6.51
C HIS A 199 -4.37 3.47 7.35
N MET A 200 -5.63 3.56 6.93
CA MET A 200 -6.74 2.92 7.62
C MET A 200 -7.80 2.40 6.66
N LYS A 201 -8.18 1.14 6.88
CA LYS A 201 -9.29 0.51 6.17
C LYS A 201 -10.61 1.03 6.72
N HIS A 202 -11.36 1.73 5.86
CA HIS A 202 -12.78 1.93 6.05
C HIS A 202 -13.54 1.12 4.98
N ALA A 203 -14.69 0.60 5.36
CA ALA A 203 -15.61 -0.13 4.49
C ALA A 203 -17.01 -0.02 5.08
N CYS A 204 -17.60 1.17 4.98
CA CYS A 204 -18.90 1.48 5.58
C CYS A 204 -19.95 0.52 5.04
N GLY A 205 -20.32 -0.47 5.85
CA GLY A 205 -21.29 -1.50 5.49
C GLY A 205 -22.69 -0.93 5.25
N GLU A 206 -23.47 -1.70 4.50
CA GLU A 206 -24.73 -1.34 3.84
C GLU A 206 -25.89 -0.95 4.78
N THR A 207 -25.74 -1.09 6.10
CA THR A 207 -26.84 -0.97 7.06
C THR A 207 -26.84 0.35 7.83
N PRO A 208 -28.01 0.94 8.18
CA PRO A 208 -28.09 2.16 8.98
C PRO A 208 -27.34 2.09 10.31
N ASN A 209 -27.35 0.93 10.99
CA ASN A 209 -26.59 0.68 12.21
C ASN A 209 -25.07 0.88 12.00
N THR A 210 -24.57 0.50 10.83
CA THR A 210 -23.16 0.63 10.47
C THR A 210 -22.78 2.09 10.19
N ILE A 211 -23.65 2.84 9.52
CA ILE A 211 -23.49 4.28 9.29
C ILE A 211 -23.56 5.06 10.61
N TYR A 212 -24.46 4.67 11.53
CA TYR A 212 -24.54 5.26 12.87
C TYR A 212 -23.27 5.02 13.68
N ALA A 213 -22.80 3.76 13.77
CA ALA A 213 -21.57 3.42 14.49
C ALA A 213 -20.33 4.12 13.91
N PHE A 214 -20.27 4.33 12.59
CA PHE A 214 -19.21 5.12 11.94
C PHE A 214 -19.26 6.59 12.41
N ARG A 215 -20.43 7.23 12.39
CA ARG A 215 -20.60 8.62 12.85
C ARG A 215 -20.23 8.78 14.32
N ASP A 216 -20.66 7.86 15.18
CA ASP A 216 -20.37 7.88 16.62
C ASP A 216 -18.86 7.72 16.93
N ALA A 217 -18.17 6.85 16.20
CA ALA A 217 -16.71 6.71 16.28
C ALA A 217 -15.98 8.02 15.92
N TYR A 218 -16.44 8.72 14.89
CA TYR A 218 -15.87 10.01 14.49
C TYR A 218 -16.26 11.17 15.43
N ASN A 219 -17.45 11.14 16.03
CA ASN A 219 -17.83 12.07 17.12
C ASN A 219 -16.89 11.91 18.32
N THR A 220 -16.64 10.67 18.74
CA THR A 220 -15.71 10.32 19.83
C THR A 220 -14.29 10.80 19.52
N ALA A 221 -13.78 10.54 18.31
CA ALA A 221 -12.47 11.02 17.87
C ALA A 221 -12.40 12.56 17.80
N SER A 222 -13.50 13.24 17.44
CA SER A 222 -13.58 14.71 17.40
C SER A 222 -13.52 15.34 18.79
N GLN A 223 -14.20 14.75 19.78
CA GLN A 223 -14.12 15.16 21.19
C GLN A 223 -12.70 15.02 21.74
N ILE A 224 -12.05 13.88 21.52
CA ILE A 224 -10.64 13.65 21.93
C ILE A 224 -9.71 14.65 21.24
N LYS A 225 -9.87 14.87 19.93
CA LYS A 225 -9.09 15.88 19.18
C LYS A 225 -9.27 17.28 19.78
N LYS A 226 -10.50 17.68 20.14
CA LYS A 226 -10.77 18.97 20.78
C LYS A 226 -10.04 19.11 22.11
N GLN A 227 -10.13 18.11 22.99
CA GLN A 227 -9.42 18.09 24.27
C GLN A 227 -7.90 18.20 24.09
N GLN A 228 -7.33 17.52 23.08
CA GLN A 228 -5.91 17.64 22.74
C GLN A 228 -5.52 19.04 22.25
N ASP A 229 -6.37 19.68 21.42
CA ASP A 229 -6.09 21.02 20.91
C ASP A 229 -6.19 22.08 22.03
N GLU A 230 -7.14 21.92 22.97
CA GLU A 230 -7.28 22.74 24.18
C GLU A 230 -6.14 22.52 25.20
N TYR A 231 -5.61 21.29 25.30
CA TYR A 231 -4.39 21.02 26.06
C TYR A 231 -3.19 21.75 25.44
N CYS A 232 -3.06 21.67 24.11
CA CYS A 232 -1.94 22.26 23.39
C CYS A 232 -1.92 23.79 23.46
N SER A 233 -3.06 24.47 23.33
CA SER A 233 -3.10 25.94 23.42
C SER A 233 -2.61 26.45 24.78
N LYS A 234 -3.04 25.81 25.87
CA LYS A 234 -2.58 26.09 27.24
C LYS A 234 -1.09 25.80 27.43
N ALA A 235 -0.63 24.64 26.98
CA ALA A 235 0.79 24.27 27.02
C ALA A 235 1.70 25.31 26.33
N LEU A 236 1.25 25.88 25.21
CA LEU A 236 1.98 26.91 24.46
C LEU A 236 1.91 28.30 25.10
N ALA A 237 0.81 28.61 25.80
CA ALA A 237 0.69 29.78 26.67
C ALA A 237 1.54 29.67 27.96
N ASN A 238 2.15 28.51 28.21
CA ASN A 238 2.80 28.12 29.47
C ASN A 238 1.83 28.01 30.68
N GLU A 239 0.54 27.83 30.42
CA GLU A 239 -0.50 27.55 31.41
C GLU A 239 -0.42 26.08 31.88
N TRP A 240 0.66 25.73 32.57
CA TRP A 240 0.93 24.36 33.05
C TRP A 240 0.18 24.00 34.35
N GLU A 241 -0.28 24.98 35.12
CA GLU A 241 -0.96 24.76 36.39
C GLU A 241 -2.36 24.14 36.18
N GLY A 242 -2.62 23.00 36.81
CA GLY A 242 -3.88 22.25 36.63
C GLY A 242 -4.09 21.60 35.26
N LEU A 243 -3.11 21.66 34.35
CA LEU A 243 -3.26 21.19 32.97
C LEU A 243 -3.40 19.66 32.83
N GLY A 244 -2.81 18.89 33.76
CA GLY A 244 -2.93 17.43 33.82
C GLY A 244 -2.11 16.68 32.76
N GLU A 245 -2.50 15.42 32.50
CA GLU A 245 -1.91 14.59 31.44
C GLU A 245 -2.52 14.92 30.06
N PHE A 246 -1.73 14.73 29.00
CA PHE A 246 -2.20 14.92 27.63
C PHE A 246 -3.31 13.90 27.29
N PRO A 247 -4.48 14.32 26.77
CA PRO A 247 -5.62 13.44 26.51
C PRO A 247 -5.39 12.53 25.30
N ASP A 248 -4.66 11.46 25.54
CA ASP A 248 -4.37 10.38 24.59
C ASP A 248 -5.34 9.21 24.78
N ASN A 249 -5.66 8.49 23.70
CA ASN A 249 -6.46 7.27 23.77
C ASN A 249 -6.08 6.32 22.63
N ARG A 250 -5.37 5.24 22.99
CA ARG A 250 -4.90 4.19 22.05
C ARG A 250 -6.01 3.50 21.26
N GLN A 251 -7.26 3.56 21.72
CA GLN A 251 -8.40 3.03 20.98
C GLN A 251 -8.77 3.89 19.77
N TRP A 252 -8.55 5.21 19.87
CA TRP A 252 -9.06 6.22 18.94
C TRP A 252 -7.98 7.10 18.29
N GLU A 253 -6.71 6.99 18.72
CA GLU A 253 -5.56 7.78 18.23
C GLU A 253 -5.49 7.84 16.68
N ALA A 254 -5.81 6.74 16.02
CA ALA A 254 -5.73 6.64 14.58
C ALA A 254 -6.90 7.36 13.86
N LEU A 255 -8.08 7.50 14.49
CA LEU A 255 -9.16 8.36 13.98
C LEU A 255 -8.90 9.84 14.26
N VAL A 256 -8.27 10.16 15.39
CA VAL A 256 -7.78 11.52 15.66
C VAL A 256 -6.77 11.94 14.59
N ASP A 257 -5.87 11.05 14.18
CA ASP A 257 -4.96 11.31 13.05
C ASP A 257 -5.66 11.39 11.68
N VAL A 258 -6.84 10.77 11.47
CA VAL A 258 -7.69 11.05 10.28
C VAL A 258 -8.18 12.50 10.33
N LEU A 259 -8.76 12.93 11.46
CA LEU A 259 -9.25 14.30 11.66
C LEU A 259 -8.14 15.36 11.65
N ARG A 260 -6.88 14.96 11.88
CA ARG A 260 -5.68 15.80 11.68
C ARG A 260 -5.14 15.76 10.24
N GLY A 261 -5.63 14.88 9.36
CA GLY A 261 -5.24 14.80 7.94
C GLY A 261 -3.95 14.01 7.68
N ARG A 262 -3.59 13.08 8.58
CA ARG A 262 -2.35 12.28 8.56
C ARG A 262 -2.57 10.81 8.14
N VAL A 263 -3.81 10.43 7.81
CA VAL A 263 -4.23 9.06 7.49
C VAL A 263 -4.81 8.98 6.08
N LYS A 264 -4.45 7.92 5.35
CA LYS A 264 -5.06 7.59 4.04
C LYS A 264 -6.16 6.55 4.21
N VAL A 265 -7.26 6.69 3.47
CA VAL A 265 -8.56 6.07 3.77
C VAL A 265 -9.05 5.22 2.60
N GLU A 266 -9.30 3.94 2.85
CA GLU A 266 -9.99 3.06 1.90
C GLU A 266 -11.49 3.38 1.82
N ALA A 267 -12.08 3.40 0.62
CA ALA A 267 -13.53 3.47 0.41
C ALA A 267 -13.91 2.92 -0.98
N HIS A 268 -15.03 2.20 -1.05
CA HIS A 268 -15.43 1.45 -2.26
C HIS A 268 -16.65 2.07 -2.96
N SER A 269 -17.72 2.36 -2.22
CA SER A 269 -18.97 2.93 -2.75
C SER A 269 -18.90 4.45 -2.98
N ALA A 270 -19.59 4.93 -4.02
CA ALA A 270 -19.65 6.33 -4.42
C ALA A 270 -20.24 7.21 -3.32
N ASP A 271 -21.28 6.76 -2.63
CA ASP A 271 -21.99 7.56 -1.62
C ASP A 271 -21.08 7.87 -0.39
N ILE A 272 -20.17 6.94 -0.07
CA ILE A 272 -19.10 7.14 0.92
C ILE A 272 -18.07 8.14 0.38
N ILE A 273 -17.65 7.98 -0.88
CA ILE A 273 -16.62 8.79 -1.52
C ILE A 273 -17.08 10.26 -1.65
N ALA A 274 -18.33 10.52 -2.03
CA ALA A 274 -18.93 11.85 -2.02
C ALA A 274 -18.89 12.48 -0.62
N THR A 275 -19.25 11.71 0.41
CA THR A 275 -19.18 12.16 1.82
C THR A 275 -17.74 12.52 2.23
N LEU A 276 -16.75 11.72 1.83
CA LEU A 276 -15.33 11.98 2.09
C LEU A 276 -14.79 13.20 1.33
N ILE A 277 -15.27 13.45 0.09
CA ILE A 277 -14.92 14.66 -0.69
C ILE A 277 -15.49 15.91 -0.03
N LEU A 278 -16.75 15.88 0.43
CA LEU A 278 -17.37 17.00 1.15
C LEU A 278 -16.64 17.29 2.47
N LEU A 279 -16.43 16.28 3.31
CA LEU A 279 -15.69 16.41 4.57
C LEU A 279 -14.26 16.94 4.35
N LYS A 280 -13.60 16.54 3.25
CA LYS A 280 -12.31 17.10 2.85
C LYS A 280 -12.42 18.60 2.51
N LYS A 281 -13.36 19.00 1.65
CA LYS A 281 -13.58 20.42 1.30
C LYS A 281 -13.88 21.28 2.56
N GLU A 282 -14.68 20.78 3.50
CA GLU A 282 -14.95 21.42 4.80
C GLU A 282 -13.70 21.58 5.66
N VAL A 283 -12.93 20.50 5.87
CA VAL A 283 -11.72 20.52 6.70
C VAL A 283 -10.62 21.40 6.10
N GLU A 284 -10.48 21.41 4.78
CA GLU A 284 -9.51 22.27 4.06
C GLU A 284 -9.89 23.75 4.16
N HIS A 285 -11.18 24.08 4.04
CA HIS A 285 -11.68 25.44 4.24
C HIS A 285 -11.47 25.92 5.69
N ALA A 286 -11.87 25.10 6.68
CA ALA A 286 -11.76 25.44 8.10
C ALA A 286 -10.30 25.62 8.57
N LYS A 287 -9.35 24.87 8.01
CA LYS A 287 -7.91 24.96 8.35
C LYS A 287 -7.09 25.86 7.41
N ARG A 288 -7.68 26.35 6.32
CA ARG A 288 -6.98 27.02 5.19
C ARG A 288 -5.76 26.24 4.68
N GLN A 289 -5.81 24.91 4.74
CA GLN A 289 -4.70 24.01 4.42
C GLN A 289 -5.22 22.77 3.69
N THR A 290 -4.58 22.43 2.57
CA THR A 290 -4.89 21.19 1.84
C THR A 290 -4.46 19.92 2.59
N ILE A 291 -5.30 18.89 2.50
CA ILE A 291 -5.08 17.54 3.05
C ILE A 291 -5.02 16.52 1.92
N GLN A 292 -4.07 15.58 2.01
CA GLN A 292 -3.93 14.55 0.97
C GLN A 292 -4.84 13.35 1.28
N LEU A 293 -6.01 13.33 0.66
CA LEU A 293 -6.88 12.15 0.61
C LEU A 293 -6.48 11.25 -0.56
N THR A 294 -6.70 9.94 -0.41
CA THR A 294 -6.46 8.92 -1.43
C THR A 294 -7.43 7.79 -1.15
N ILE A 295 -8.22 7.40 -2.16
CA ILE A 295 -9.23 6.36 -2.04
C ILE A 295 -8.69 5.06 -2.64
N THR A 296 -8.53 4.03 -1.81
CA THR A 296 -8.24 2.64 -2.24
C THR A 296 -9.55 1.87 -2.43
N GLY A 297 -9.60 0.94 -3.39
CA GLY A 297 -10.83 0.22 -3.76
C GLY A 297 -11.51 0.91 -4.94
N ALA A 298 -12.29 1.96 -4.66
CA ALA A 298 -12.76 2.92 -5.65
C ALA A 298 -13.64 2.37 -6.81
N ALA A 299 -14.32 1.23 -6.63
CA ALA A 299 -15.12 0.58 -7.67
C ALA A 299 -16.16 1.51 -8.33
N GLU A 300 -16.97 2.20 -7.52
CA GLU A 300 -17.98 3.16 -8.01
C GLU A 300 -17.42 4.58 -8.21
N ALA A 301 -16.15 4.82 -7.90
CA ALA A 301 -15.58 6.17 -7.84
C ALA A 301 -15.57 6.88 -9.20
N HIS A 302 -15.67 6.12 -10.30
CA HIS A 302 -15.81 6.63 -11.65
C HIS A 302 -17.07 7.51 -11.83
N LEU A 303 -18.13 7.28 -11.03
CA LEU A 303 -19.34 8.12 -10.97
C LEU A 303 -19.08 9.53 -10.39
N LEU A 304 -17.90 9.74 -9.77
CA LEU A 304 -17.49 10.97 -9.10
C LEU A 304 -16.12 11.46 -9.61
N ALA A 305 -15.71 11.04 -10.82
CA ALA A 305 -14.38 11.31 -11.35
C ALA A 305 -14.05 12.81 -11.45
N ARG A 306 -15.04 13.65 -11.81
CA ARG A 306 -14.91 15.11 -11.80
C ARG A 306 -14.66 15.64 -10.39
N GLU A 307 -15.49 15.24 -9.43
CA GLU A 307 -15.47 15.71 -8.04
C GLU A 307 -14.17 15.29 -7.32
N LEU A 308 -13.64 14.11 -7.65
CA LEU A 308 -12.33 13.62 -7.25
C LEU A 308 -11.20 14.49 -7.83
N GLY A 309 -11.26 14.79 -9.14
CA GLY A 309 -10.30 15.64 -9.84
C GLY A 309 -10.23 17.05 -9.27
N GLU A 310 -11.38 17.72 -9.16
CA GLU A 310 -11.53 19.04 -8.54
C GLU A 310 -10.99 19.09 -7.11
N ALA A 311 -11.22 18.04 -6.32
CA ALA A 311 -10.74 17.95 -4.95
C ALA A 311 -9.26 17.52 -4.84
N GLY A 312 -8.59 17.18 -5.95
CA GLY A 312 -7.22 16.65 -5.95
C GLY A 312 -7.09 15.28 -5.26
N VAL A 313 -8.17 14.49 -5.24
CA VAL A 313 -8.22 13.16 -4.64
C VAL A 313 -7.84 12.11 -5.69
N GLY A 314 -6.78 11.36 -5.41
CA GLY A 314 -6.36 10.25 -6.27
C GLY A 314 -6.95 8.90 -5.83
N VAL A 315 -6.99 7.94 -6.75
CA VAL A 315 -7.60 6.62 -6.54
C VAL A 315 -6.59 5.50 -6.76
N ILE A 316 -6.62 4.47 -5.92
CA ILE A 316 -5.98 3.17 -6.18
C ILE A 316 -7.11 2.18 -6.45
N LEU A 317 -7.41 2.00 -7.74
CA LEU A 317 -8.52 1.19 -8.22
C LEU A 317 -8.24 -0.30 -7.97
N ASN A 318 -9.19 -0.99 -7.33
CA ASN A 318 -9.08 -2.40 -6.97
C ASN A 318 -10.47 -3.04 -6.84
N PRO A 319 -10.90 -3.92 -7.78
CA PRO A 319 -10.15 -4.43 -8.93
C PRO A 319 -10.00 -3.41 -10.06
N ALA A 320 -8.94 -3.52 -10.87
CA ALA A 320 -8.69 -2.65 -12.02
C ALA A 320 -9.71 -2.81 -13.17
N ARG A 321 -10.41 -3.94 -13.20
CA ARG A 321 -11.43 -4.33 -14.18
C ARG A 321 -12.72 -4.62 -13.42
N SER A 322 -13.88 -4.23 -13.97
CA SER A 322 -15.17 -4.38 -13.28
C SER A 322 -15.53 -5.86 -13.11
N PHE A 323 -15.39 -6.36 -11.89
CA PHE A 323 -15.82 -7.69 -11.47
C PHE A 323 -16.73 -7.54 -10.25
N PRO A 324 -18.07 -7.57 -10.42
CA PRO A 324 -18.99 -7.30 -9.33
C PRO A 324 -19.10 -8.49 -8.37
N TYR A 325 -18.20 -8.52 -7.38
CA TYR A 325 -18.18 -9.53 -6.32
C TYR A 325 -19.18 -9.24 -5.20
N ARG A 326 -19.55 -7.97 -5.01
CA ARG A 326 -20.47 -7.51 -3.96
C ARG A 326 -21.48 -6.49 -4.47
N TRP A 327 -22.35 -6.00 -3.58
CA TRP A 327 -23.35 -4.99 -3.93
C TRP A 327 -22.72 -3.65 -4.33
N GLU A 328 -21.69 -3.20 -3.60
CA GLU A 328 -21.00 -1.94 -3.89
C GLU A 328 -20.20 -1.95 -5.20
N ASP A 329 -20.01 -3.10 -5.83
CA ASP A 329 -19.35 -3.21 -7.12
C ASP A 329 -20.34 -3.14 -8.32
N ARG A 330 -21.65 -3.23 -8.07
CA ARG A 330 -22.68 -3.48 -9.12
C ARG A 330 -22.88 -2.33 -10.11
N ARG A 331 -22.50 -1.10 -9.75
CA ARG A 331 -22.49 0.06 -10.68
C ARG A 331 -21.16 0.19 -11.44
N GLY A 332 -20.23 -0.76 -11.32
CA GLY A 332 -18.90 -0.71 -11.93
C GLY A 332 -18.90 -0.68 -13.47
N LEU A 333 -18.31 0.37 -14.04
CA LEU A 333 -18.14 0.60 -15.48
C LEU A 333 -17.34 -0.54 -16.16
N PRO A 334 -17.92 -1.35 -17.07
CA PRO A 334 -17.30 -2.59 -17.54
C PRO A 334 -16.20 -2.39 -18.60
N GLY A 335 -16.26 -1.33 -19.39
CA GLY A 335 -15.39 -1.13 -20.54
C GLY A 335 -15.91 -1.74 -21.85
N PRO A 336 -15.14 -1.60 -22.94
CA PRO A 336 -15.51 -2.15 -24.24
C PRO A 336 -15.67 -3.69 -24.21
N PRO A 337 -16.66 -4.26 -24.94
CA PRO A 337 -17.56 -3.61 -25.89
C PRO A 337 -18.84 -3.03 -25.26
N LEU A 338 -19.06 -3.13 -23.95
CA LEU A 338 -20.32 -2.75 -23.30
C LEU A 338 -20.42 -1.24 -23.03
N THR A 339 -19.30 -0.58 -22.73
CA THR A 339 -19.21 0.88 -22.60
C THR A 339 -17.98 1.39 -23.37
N ALA A 340 -18.04 2.61 -23.89
CA ALA A 340 -16.89 3.22 -24.56
C ALA A 340 -15.71 3.45 -23.60
N ASP A 341 -16.03 3.89 -22.38
CA ASP A 341 -15.06 4.16 -21.32
C ASP A 341 -14.89 3.00 -20.33
N THR A 342 -13.73 3.03 -19.68
CA THR A 342 -13.32 2.24 -18.52
C THR A 342 -13.16 3.17 -17.30
N PRO A 343 -13.16 2.66 -16.05
CA PRO A 343 -12.88 3.49 -14.88
C PRO A 343 -11.58 4.30 -15.03
N ILE A 344 -10.52 3.68 -15.57
CA ILE A 344 -9.22 4.35 -15.75
C ILE A 344 -9.29 5.47 -16.79
N SER A 345 -9.94 5.28 -17.95
CA SER A 345 -10.08 6.36 -18.94
C SER A 345 -10.91 7.53 -18.38
N THR A 346 -12.01 7.24 -17.67
CA THR A 346 -12.83 8.26 -16.99
C THR A 346 -12.03 9.05 -15.94
N PHE A 347 -11.23 8.37 -15.11
CA PHE A 347 -10.38 9.05 -14.12
C PHE A 347 -9.32 9.95 -14.76
N LEU A 348 -8.62 9.45 -15.80
CA LEU A 348 -7.58 10.21 -16.50
C LEU A 348 -8.16 11.44 -17.20
N ALA A 349 -9.34 11.33 -17.82
CA ALA A 349 -10.06 12.45 -18.44
C ALA A 349 -10.41 13.58 -17.44
N HIS A 350 -10.56 13.26 -16.16
CA HIS A 350 -10.80 14.22 -15.07
C HIS A 350 -9.54 14.57 -14.25
N ASN A 351 -8.33 14.32 -14.77
CA ASN A 351 -7.05 14.59 -14.11
C ASN A 351 -6.82 13.85 -12.77
N VAL A 352 -7.60 12.81 -12.47
CA VAL A 352 -7.44 12.00 -11.26
C VAL A 352 -6.16 11.17 -11.38
N THR A 353 -5.30 11.22 -10.36
CA THR A 353 -4.13 10.32 -10.30
C THR A 353 -4.60 8.90 -9.99
N VAL A 354 -4.46 7.99 -10.96
CA VAL A 354 -4.83 6.57 -10.85
C VAL A 354 -3.62 5.70 -10.52
N GLY A 355 -3.74 4.88 -9.49
CA GLY A 355 -2.95 3.66 -9.29
C GLY A 355 -3.84 2.42 -9.41
N VAL A 356 -3.21 1.25 -9.56
CA VAL A 356 -3.87 -0.06 -9.59
C VAL A 356 -3.45 -0.86 -8.37
N GLY A 357 -4.45 -1.40 -7.65
CA GLY A 357 -4.26 -2.40 -6.61
C GLY A 357 -4.52 -3.82 -7.12
N VAL A 358 -4.49 -4.79 -6.20
CA VAL A 358 -4.90 -6.18 -6.45
C VAL A 358 -5.82 -6.65 -5.34
N LEU A 359 -6.74 -7.56 -5.65
CA LEU A 359 -7.79 -7.98 -4.71
C LEU A 359 -7.21 -8.65 -3.47
N GLU A 360 -6.22 -9.53 -3.68
CA GLU A 360 -5.68 -10.43 -2.67
C GLU A 360 -4.20 -10.75 -2.93
N ASN A 361 -3.52 -11.33 -1.92
CA ASN A 361 -2.08 -11.63 -1.99
C ASN A 361 -1.70 -12.63 -3.10
N TRP A 362 -2.61 -13.52 -3.50
CA TRP A 362 -2.40 -14.47 -4.60
C TRP A 362 -2.34 -13.78 -5.98
N ASP A 363 -2.96 -12.62 -6.12
CA ASP A 363 -3.05 -11.85 -7.37
C ASP A 363 -1.90 -10.84 -7.54
N ALA A 364 -1.20 -10.50 -6.45
CA ALA A 364 -0.08 -9.54 -6.47
C ALA A 364 1.00 -9.85 -7.52
N ARG A 365 1.22 -11.11 -7.87
CA ARG A 365 2.17 -11.51 -8.94
C ARG A 365 1.70 -11.11 -10.35
N ASN A 366 0.40 -10.92 -10.54
CA ASN A 366 -0.26 -10.62 -11.80
C ASN A 366 -0.41 -9.12 -12.07
N VAL A 367 -0.10 -8.23 -11.11
CA VAL A 367 -0.36 -6.77 -11.23
C VAL A 367 0.25 -6.15 -12.49
N ARG A 368 1.39 -6.69 -12.96
CA ARG A 368 2.04 -6.35 -14.24
C ARG A 368 1.18 -6.59 -15.47
N PHE A 369 0.31 -7.61 -15.44
CA PHE A 369 -0.65 -7.95 -16.48
C PHE A 369 -1.96 -7.19 -16.30
N GLU A 370 -2.41 -6.94 -15.07
CA GLU A 370 -3.59 -6.11 -14.80
C GLU A 370 -3.41 -4.68 -15.31
N ILE A 371 -2.26 -4.03 -15.08
CA ILE A 371 -1.99 -2.70 -15.62
C ILE A 371 -1.90 -2.71 -17.16
N ALA A 372 -1.29 -3.74 -17.75
CA ALA A 372 -1.19 -3.90 -19.20
C ALA A 372 -2.59 -4.07 -19.86
N TRP A 373 -3.43 -4.91 -19.27
CA TRP A 373 -4.79 -5.16 -19.76
C TRP A 373 -5.69 -3.93 -19.54
N ALA A 374 -5.63 -3.29 -18.37
CA ALA A 374 -6.44 -2.11 -18.09
C ALA A 374 -6.08 -0.92 -19.01
N SER A 375 -4.81 -0.76 -19.39
CA SER A 375 -4.39 0.20 -20.42
C SER A 375 -4.95 -0.13 -21.81
N TYR A 376 -4.94 -1.40 -22.22
CA TYR A 376 -5.49 -1.80 -23.51
C TYR A 376 -7.03 -1.62 -23.54
N ALA A 377 -7.70 -1.92 -22.44
CA ALA A 377 -9.14 -1.69 -22.28
C ALA A 377 -9.50 -0.19 -22.30
N ALA A 378 -8.63 0.68 -21.78
CA ALA A 378 -8.75 2.15 -21.82
C ALA A 378 -8.46 2.76 -23.21
N GLY A 379 -8.72 2.03 -24.29
CA GLY A 379 -8.58 2.48 -25.68
C GLY A 379 -7.14 2.56 -26.20
N GLY A 380 -6.13 2.08 -25.47
CA GLY A 380 -4.74 2.03 -25.92
C GLY A 380 -4.01 3.38 -26.00
N ASN A 381 -4.66 4.49 -25.64
CA ASN A 381 -4.10 5.85 -25.72
C ASN A 381 -3.04 6.18 -24.64
N MET A 382 -2.67 5.23 -23.79
CA MET A 382 -1.63 5.41 -22.76
C MET A 382 -0.26 5.01 -23.31
N THR A 383 0.77 5.84 -23.08
CA THR A 383 2.15 5.43 -23.35
C THR A 383 2.56 4.32 -22.37
N GLN A 384 3.43 3.40 -22.81
CA GLN A 384 4.00 2.32 -21.96
C GLN A 384 4.46 2.82 -20.57
N ALA A 385 4.99 4.04 -20.51
CA ALA A 385 5.51 4.63 -19.31
C ALA A 385 4.40 5.05 -18.31
N GLU A 386 3.26 5.55 -18.81
CA GLU A 386 2.06 5.81 -18.00
C GLU A 386 1.40 4.52 -17.52
N VAL A 387 1.40 3.47 -18.34
CA VAL A 387 0.92 2.13 -17.92
C VAL A 387 1.74 1.61 -16.74
N LEU A 388 3.06 1.71 -16.82
CA LEU A 388 3.96 1.33 -15.73
C LEU A 388 3.73 2.20 -14.49
N ALA A 389 3.43 3.49 -14.64
CA ALA A 389 3.12 4.39 -13.52
C ALA A 389 1.91 3.93 -12.70
N LEU A 390 0.88 3.34 -13.34
CA LEU A 390 -0.31 2.79 -12.66
C LEU A 390 0.05 1.77 -11.56
N GLY A 391 1.08 0.94 -11.77
CA GLY A 391 1.50 -0.09 -10.81
C GLY A 391 2.66 0.34 -9.88
N SER A 392 3.13 1.59 -9.99
CA SER A 392 4.40 2.00 -9.37
C SER A 392 4.42 3.43 -8.84
N THR A 393 4.81 4.44 -9.63
CA THR A 393 4.97 5.84 -9.17
C THR A 393 3.66 6.48 -8.74
N ASN A 394 2.55 6.20 -9.43
CA ASN A 394 1.24 6.68 -8.99
C ASN A 394 0.88 6.04 -7.65
N VAL A 395 1.01 4.70 -7.51
CA VAL A 395 0.76 4.03 -6.22
C VAL A 395 1.66 4.59 -5.11
N ALA A 396 2.94 4.87 -5.37
CA ALA A 396 3.84 5.48 -4.39
C ALA A 396 3.39 6.91 -3.98
N LYS A 397 3.07 7.78 -4.95
CA LYS A 397 2.53 9.14 -4.74
C LYS A 397 1.21 9.11 -3.94
N LEU A 398 0.35 8.16 -4.27
CA LEU A 398 -0.94 7.93 -3.63
C LEU A 398 -0.78 7.36 -2.21
N LEU A 399 0.20 6.51 -1.96
CA LEU A 399 0.55 6.06 -0.59
C LEU A 399 1.29 7.12 0.24
N GLY A 400 1.80 8.20 -0.37
CA GLY A 400 2.37 9.37 0.34
C GLY A 400 3.86 9.59 0.15
N ALA A 401 4.53 8.79 -0.69
CA ALA A 401 5.91 9.07 -1.08
C ALA A 401 5.97 10.35 -1.92
N LYS A 402 6.75 11.34 -1.46
CA LYS A 402 7.00 12.57 -2.23
C LYS A 402 7.91 12.25 -3.42
N SER A 403 7.48 12.63 -4.63
CA SER A 403 8.31 12.52 -5.84
C SER A 403 9.35 13.63 -5.90
N ALA A 404 10.37 13.56 -5.06
CA ALA A 404 11.55 14.41 -5.16
C ALA A 404 12.41 14.02 -6.37
N HIS A 405 13.26 14.93 -6.87
CA HIS A 405 14.22 14.64 -7.95
C HIS A 405 15.25 13.55 -7.58
N LYS A 406 15.38 13.22 -6.28
CA LYS A 406 16.16 12.10 -5.72
C LYS A 406 15.27 10.95 -5.21
N PHE A 407 14.12 10.67 -5.84
CA PHE A 407 13.33 9.49 -5.51
C PHE A 407 14.04 8.21 -5.98
N THR A 408 14.30 7.28 -5.06
CA THR A 408 15.02 6.02 -5.30
C THR A 408 14.05 4.85 -5.09
N PRO A 409 13.33 4.40 -6.14
CA PRO A 409 12.46 3.24 -6.02
C PRO A 409 13.26 1.94 -5.98
N ASP A 410 12.62 0.89 -5.46
CA ASP A 410 13.07 -0.50 -5.69
C ASP A 410 12.85 -0.88 -7.16
N LEU A 411 13.62 -1.84 -7.66
CA LEU A 411 13.81 -2.06 -9.10
C LEU A 411 13.66 -3.54 -9.46
N ALA A 412 12.64 -3.93 -10.21
CA ALA A 412 12.45 -5.29 -10.72
C ALA A 412 13.06 -5.45 -12.12
N ALA A 413 13.95 -6.44 -12.26
CA ALA A 413 14.72 -6.74 -13.45
C ALA A 413 14.00 -7.78 -14.34
N THR A 414 13.76 -7.53 -15.62
CA THR A 414 13.13 -8.47 -16.58
C THR A 414 14.04 -8.86 -17.76
N ARG A 415 13.77 -10.03 -18.35
CA ARG A 415 14.42 -10.57 -19.55
C ARG A 415 13.37 -11.09 -20.54
N GLY A 416 13.64 -10.96 -21.83
CA GLY A 416 12.73 -11.39 -22.92
C GLY A 416 11.66 -10.36 -23.31
N GLY A 417 11.60 -9.23 -22.60
CA GLY A 417 10.66 -8.13 -22.82
C GLY A 417 10.63 -7.19 -21.60
N ASP A 418 9.85 -6.11 -21.72
CA ASP A 418 9.48 -5.25 -20.58
C ASP A 418 8.50 -5.94 -19.62
N LEU A 419 8.18 -5.29 -18.49
CA LEU A 419 7.29 -5.84 -17.47
C LEU A 419 5.85 -6.15 -17.98
N LEU A 420 5.35 -5.39 -18.96
CA LEU A 420 3.97 -5.53 -19.46
C LEU A 420 3.83 -6.76 -20.38
N SER A 421 4.90 -7.11 -21.09
CA SER A 421 4.94 -8.17 -22.10
C SER A 421 4.78 -9.58 -21.49
N PHE A 422 3.79 -10.36 -21.95
CA PHE A 422 3.50 -11.71 -21.45
C PHE A 422 4.64 -12.74 -21.61
N ASN A 423 5.55 -12.52 -22.56
CA ASN A 423 6.73 -13.37 -22.77
C ASN A 423 7.87 -13.10 -21.77
N SER A 424 7.85 -11.96 -21.05
CA SER A 424 8.97 -11.53 -20.23
C SER A 424 8.95 -12.14 -18.83
N LYS A 425 10.14 -12.46 -18.33
CA LYS A 425 10.35 -13.06 -17.02
C LYS A 425 11.09 -12.08 -16.13
N VAL A 426 10.59 -11.87 -14.91
CA VAL A 426 11.35 -11.15 -13.87
C VAL A 426 12.52 -12.04 -13.48
N VAL A 427 13.75 -11.60 -13.76
CA VAL A 427 15.00 -12.30 -13.46
C VAL A 427 15.64 -11.83 -12.16
N GLY A 428 15.15 -10.76 -11.55
CA GLY A 428 15.51 -10.38 -10.18
C GLY A 428 14.76 -9.16 -9.67
N VAL A 429 14.93 -8.85 -8.39
CA VAL A 429 14.41 -7.63 -7.76
C VAL A 429 15.48 -7.04 -6.84
N ILE A 430 15.68 -5.72 -6.95
CA ILE A 430 16.59 -4.93 -6.13
C ILE A 430 15.77 -4.21 -5.06
N SER A 431 16.11 -4.47 -3.80
CA SER A 431 15.54 -3.75 -2.65
C SER A 431 16.68 -3.37 -1.71
N ALA A 432 16.54 -2.23 -1.04
CA ALA A 432 17.64 -1.51 -0.37
C ALA A 432 18.45 -2.30 0.67
N GLU A 433 17.95 -3.42 1.18
CA GLU A 433 18.70 -4.26 2.13
C GLU A 433 19.66 -5.26 1.47
N LYS A 434 19.34 -5.80 0.28
CA LYS A 434 19.91 -7.08 -0.20
C LYS A 434 20.50 -7.08 -1.61
N GLY A 435 20.71 -5.91 -2.22
CA GLY A 435 21.22 -5.83 -3.60
C GLY A 435 20.24 -6.43 -4.62
N LEU A 436 20.71 -6.86 -5.80
CA LEU A 436 19.85 -7.63 -6.71
C LEU A 436 19.69 -9.06 -6.20
N LYS A 437 18.47 -9.41 -5.77
CA LYS A 437 18.10 -10.80 -5.55
C LYS A 437 17.60 -11.40 -6.87
N THR A 438 18.31 -12.38 -7.41
CA THR A 438 17.90 -13.08 -8.64
C THR A 438 16.67 -13.97 -8.41
N CYS A 439 15.73 -13.92 -9.34
CA CYS A 439 14.52 -14.76 -9.39
C CYS A 439 14.80 -16.05 -10.18
N SER A 440 15.82 -16.80 -9.76
CA SER A 440 16.24 -18.05 -10.41
C SER A 440 15.27 -19.19 -10.11
N VAL A 441 14.46 -19.57 -11.10
CA VAL A 441 13.79 -20.89 -11.12
C VAL A 441 14.80 -21.92 -11.65
N SER A 442 15.73 -22.32 -10.80
CA SER A 442 16.51 -23.55 -11.01
C SER A 442 15.60 -24.77 -10.78
N PRO A 443 15.85 -25.92 -11.41
CA PRO A 443 15.22 -27.17 -11.00
C PRO A 443 15.61 -27.53 -9.55
N PRO A 444 14.78 -28.32 -8.83
CA PRO A 444 15.08 -28.76 -7.47
C PRO A 444 16.07 -29.93 -7.49
N ASP A 445 17.33 -29.65 -7.74
CA ASP A 445 18.41 -30.65 -7.66
C ASP A 445 18.60 -31.14 -6.21
N ASP A 446 18.51 -32.46 -6.03
CA ASP A 446 18.86 -33.24 -4.84
C ASP A 446 18.45 -32.72 -3.45
N LEU A 447 17.13 -32.63 -3.22
CA LEU A 447 16.56 -32.88 -1.88
C LEU A 447 15.25 -33.68 -1.89
N CYS A 448 15.06 -34.53 -2.91
CA CYS A 448 13.96 -35.51 -2.95
C CYS A 448 14.35 -36.83 -2.27
N MET A 449 13.40 -37.47 -1.60
CA MET A 449 13.62 -38.53 -0.61
C MET A 449 14.43 -39.74 -1.09
N LYS A 450 15.56 -40.04 -0.42
CA LYS A 450 16.11 -41.40 -0.34
C LYS A 450 15.26 -42.30 0.58
N MET A 451 14.03 -42.60 0.19
CA MET A 451 13.27 -43.67 0.83
C MET A 451 13.83 -45.03 0.40
N ARG A 452 14.45 -45.75 1.36
CA ARG A 452 14.80 -47.17 1.17
C ARG A 452 13.52 -48.01 1.05
N SER A 453 13.59 -49.08 0.27
CA SER A 453 12.49 -50.01 0.09
C SER A 453 12.12 -50.75 1.39
N ALA A 454 10.83 -50.72 1.73
CA ALA A 454 10.20 -51.61 2.69
C ALA A 454 8.86 -52.07 2.12
N LYS A 455 8.56 -53.37 2.20
CA LYS A 455 7.29 -53.93 1.69
C LYS A 455 6.11 -53.48 2.57
N PRO A 456 4.91 -53.26 1.98
CA PRO A 456 3.74 -52.88 2.77
C PRO A 456 3.30 -54.02 3.69
N ARG A 457 3.02 -53.70 4.95
CA ARG A 457 2.09 -54.48 5.78
C ARG A 457 0.74 -53.76 5.77
N GLN A 458 -0.33 -54.51 5.51
CA GLN A 458 -1.68 -54.00 5.66
C GLN A 458 -2.00 -53.77 7.15
N THR A 459 -2.74 -52.72 7.44
CA THR A 459 -3.55 -52.63 8.67
C THR A 459 -4.78 -51.79 8.33
N VAL A 460 -5.97 -52.27 8.73
CA VAL A 460 -7.25 -51.75 8.26
C VAL A 460 -7.87 -50.83 9.31
N CYS A 461 -8.32 -49.65 8.88
CA CYS A 461 -9.44 -48.94 9.49
C CYS A 461 -10.39 -48.46 8.37
N SER A 462 -11.69 -48.50 8.64
CA SER A 462 -12.76 -48.42 7.64
C SER A 462 -13.17 -47.00 7.25
N ALA A 463 -13.58 -46.83 6.00
CA ALA A 463 -14.36 -45.68 5.55
C ALA A 463 -15.67 -46.14 4.89
N ASN A 464 -16.80 -45.66 5.39
CA ASN A 464 -18.01 -45.44 4.59
C ASN A 464 -17.86 -44.01 4.03
N GLY A 465 -18.05 -43.72 2.74
CA GLY A 465 -19.27 -43.93 1.96
C GLY A 465 -20.05 -42.61 1.98
N ILE A 466 -20.52 -42.01 0.87
CA ILE A 466 -20.81 -42.53 -0.49
C ILE A 466 -20.35 -41.50 -1.57
N SER A 467 -20.27 -41.96 -2.83
CA SER A 467 -19.76 -41.23 -4.01
C SER A 467 -20.77 -40.33 -4.72
N SER A 468 -20.26 -39.48 -5.62
CA SER A 468 -20.98 -38.65 -6.60
C SER A 468 -21.48 -39.42 -7.83
N SER A 469 -22.59 -38.98 -8.44
CA SER A 469 -22.76 -38.92 -9.90
C SER A 469 -23.90 -37.99 -10.33
N SER A 470 -23.84 -37.53 -11.59
CA SER A 470 -24.82 -36.70 -12.29
C SER A 470 -26.08 -37.45 -12.74
N GLU A 471 -27.20 -36.75 -12.98
CA GLU A 471 -27.77 -36.65 -14.34
C GLU A 471 -28.85 -35.55 -14.47
N ALA A 472 -29.28 -35.25 -15.70
CA ALA A 472 -30.22 -34.16 -16.03
C ALA A 472 -31.67 -34.66 -16.18
N SER A 473 -32.65 -33.81 -15.89
CA SER A 473 -34.09 -34.12 -16.01
C SER A 473 -34.83 -33.18 -16.97
N ARG A 474 -35.86 -33.70 -17.64
CA ARG A 474 -36.53 -33.06 -18.80
C ARG A 474 -37.82 -32.30 -18.42
N ILE A 475 -38.24 -31.46 -19.36
CA ILE A 475 -39.55 -30.80 -19.46
C ILE A 475 -40.71 -31.82 -19.39
N VAL A 476 -41.71 -31.57 -18.53
CA VAL A 476 -43.16 -31.84 -18.76
C VAL A 476 -44.00 -30.80 -17.99
N HIS A 477 -45.08 -30.31 -18.61
CA HIS A 477 -46.16 -29.52 -18.00
C HIS A 477 -47.42 -30.43 -17.89
N PRO A 478 -48.34 -30.26 -16.91
CA PRO A 478 -49.30 -29.15 -17.00
C PRO A 478 -49.91 -28.62 -15.66
N ARG A 479 -50.76 -27.58 -15.81
CA ARG A 479 -51.99 -27.17 -15.08
C ARG A 479 -52.36 -27.93 -13.76
N SER A 480 -52.87 -27.30 -12.69
CA SER A 480 -53.12 -25.89 -12.30
C SER A 480 -53.54 -25.88 -10.79
N SER A 481 -54.31 -24.99 -10.12
CA SER A 481 -55.15 -23.81 -10.47
C SER A 481 -55.64 -23.09 -9.19
N TRP A 482 -55.66 -21.75 -9.16
CA TRP A 482 -56.34 -20.87 -8.16
C TRP A 482 -55.80 -20.99 -6.70
N GLN A 483 -55.99 -20.06 -5.74
CA GLN A 483 -56.61 -18.71 -5.72
C GLN A 483 -55.84 -17.78 -4.75
N SER A 484 -56.15 -16.48 -4.73
CA SER A 484 -55.56 -15.43 -3.89
C SER A 484 -56.01 -15.44 -2.42
N ARG A 485 -55.09 -15.03 -1.52
CA ARG A 485 -55.35 -14.05 -0.44
C ARG A 485 -54.07 -13.28 -0.11
#